data_AF-A0AAC9Z6C9-F1
#
_entry.id   AF-A0AAC9Z6C9-F1
#
_cell.length_a   1.000
_cell.length_b   1.000
_cell.length_c   1.000
_cell.angle_alpha   90.00
_cell.angle_beta   90.00
_cell.angle_gamma   90.00
#
_symmetry.space_group_name_H-M   'P 1'
#
loop_
_entity.id
_entity.type
_entity.pdbx_description
1 polymer ?
#
loop_
_entity_poly.entity_id
_entity_poly.type
_entity_poly.pdbx_seq_one_letter_code
_entity_poly.pdbx_strand_id
1 'polypeptide(L)'
;MADIVQVTRTPLIRAGRACSRLGRWVLGLVIFLSMVATAPPGAMAAPYAAMVIDARTGEVLHSRNADTRLHPASLTKMMTLYIAFEAVRNGEISLDTKVKISRNAASEQPSKLGLKTGQRIAFRYLIRAAAVKSANDAATAIGETLAGSEAAFARRMTRTAKALGMSRTTFKNAHGLTQKGHMSTARDMTTLGRHLLYDYPEYYNLFSRRSTDAGVRKVPNTNRRLLAAYRGADGIKTGYTRAAGFNLVASAERGNERVIATVFGGKSSTSRNAKVAELLDLGFRRAPSRAKLRRPARPPYQGNRGLGTQLAGASDSTPNGAAGKTIRVSGLVKTSLRPKGRPASDEPGTATLLAEAQTNTPTADALTTEAPSAASDDAPKLDRDVLQASITAAIAEAEVIAAVAEQASTPIAKPRPFVGLRPMARPARLAENQTTAEPEPVVVTRLSTSGGRYWGINVGRYGSRYQAEKVLLRTALAEMATLDGSLRKVVRTPRGFDANFLGMTKESAALACRRLSARNITCETVGPS
;
A
#
# COMPACT_ATOMS: atom_id res chain seq x y z
N MET A 1 -94.72 46.45 44.53
CA MET A 1 -93.76 47.21 45.35
C MET A 1 -92.44 46.46 45.32
N ALA A 2 -91.45 47.05 44.64
CA ALA A 2 -90.01 46.79 44.61
C ALA A 2 -89.47 45.35 44.76
N ASP A 3 -89.11 44.76 43.62
CA ASP A 3 -88.18 43.63 43.50
C ASP A 3 -86.73 44.09 43.70
N ILE A 4 -86.02 43.43 44.61
CA ILE A 4 -84.57 43.55 44.80
C ILE A 4 -83.91 42.48 43.93
N VAL A 5 -83.36 42.90 42.79
CA VAL A 5 -82.59 42.03 41.89
C VAL A 5 -81.15 41.88 42.39
N GLN A 6 -80.79 40.66 42.77
CA GLN A 6 -79.41 40.25 43.06
C GLN A 6 -78.56 40.26 41.77
N VAL A 7 -77.45 40.99 41.80
CA VAL A 7 -76.41 40.94 40.75
C VAL A 7 -75.54 39.70 40.99
N THR A 8 -75.67 38.71 40.11
CA THR A 8 -74.80 37.53 40.06
C THR A 8 -73.52 37.85 39.28
N ARG A 9 -72.35 37.69 39.92
CA ARG A 9 -71.04 37.70 39.25
C ARG A 9 -70.76 36.31 38.67
N THR A 10 -70.71 36.19 37.34
CA THR A 10 -70.25 34.99 36.62
C THR A 10 -68.70 34.94 36.55
N PRO A 11 -68.05 33.81 36.86
CA PRO A 11 -66.60 33.66 36.70
C PRO A 11 -66.27 33.17 35.29
N LEU A 12 -65.96 34.10 34.39
CA LEU A 12 -65.57 33.83 32.99
C LEU A 12 -64.06 33.54 32.85
N ILE A 13 -63.46 32.68 33.69
CA ILE A 13 -62.01 32.34 33.56
C ILE A 13 -61.74 30.89 33.97
N ARG A 14 -62.16 29.90 33.17
CA ARG A 14 -61.61 28.52 33.30
C ARG A 14 -61.47 27.74 31.98
N ALA A 15 -62.06 28.18 30.87
CA ALA A 15 -62.01 27.43 29.60
C ALA A 15 -60.71 27.62 28.77
N GLY A 16 -59.96 28.72 28.94
CA GLY A 16 -58.80 29.03 28.10
C GLY A 16 -57.49 28.27 28.41
N ARG A 17 -57.37 27.64 29.59
CA ARG A 17 -56.12 26.97 30.02
C ARG A 17 -56.04 25.47 29.69
N ALA A 18 -57.16 24.83 29.35
CA ALA A 18 -57.19 23.42 28.95
C ALA A 18 -56.81 23.24 27.47
N CYS A 19 -57.29 24.13 26.59
CA CYS A 19 -57.01 24.07 25.15
C CYS A 19 -55.54 24.37 24.81
N SER A 20 -54.89 25.26 25.58
CA SER A 20 -53.46 25.60 25.40
C SER A 20 -52.50 24.51 25.91
N ARG A 21 -52.95 23.62 26.80
CA ARG A 21 -52.15 22.45 27.21
C ARG A 21 -52.18 21.37 26.14
N LEU A 22 -53.37 21.04 25.60
CA LEU A 22 -53.51 20.05 24.54
C LEU A 22 -52.73 20.44 23.26
N GLY A 23 -52.78 21.71 22.87
CA GLY A 23 -52.02 22.21 21.72
C GLY A 23 -50.49 22.11 21.88
N ARG A 24 -49.97 22.27 23.10
CA ARG A 24 -48.54 22.11 23.39
C ARG A 24 -48.09 20.64 23.37
N TRP A 25 -48.97 19.72 23.79
CA TRP A 25 -48.71 18.29 23.68
C TRP A 25 -48.74 17.80 22.23
N VAL A 26 -49.70 18.27 21.42
CA VAL A 26 -49.78 17.94 19.99
C VAL A 26 -48.59 18.53 19.22
N LEU A 27 -48.22 19.78 19.49
CA LEU A 27 -47.05 20.41 18.87
C LEU A 27 -45.74 19.70 19.29
N GLY A 28 -45.62 19.31 20.55
CA GLY A 28 -44.49 18.53 21.04
C GLY A 28 -44.38 17.15 20.40
N LEU A 29 -45.52 16.47 20.20
CA LEU A 29 -45.59 15.17 19.51
C LEU A 29 -45.20 15.30 18.03
N VAL A 30 -45.68 16.34 17.34
CA VAL A 30 -45.35 16.60 15.93
C VAL A 30 -43.87 16.95 15.76
N ILE A 31 -43.30 17.75 16.67
CA ILE A 31 -41.86 18.06 16.66
C ILE A 31 -41.03 16.80 16.95
N PHE A 32 -41.44 15.98 17.93
CA PHE A 32 -40.76 14.72 18.25
C PHE A 32 -40.82 13.73 17.07
N LEU A 33 -41.98 13.57 16.43
CA LEU A 33 -42.16 12.68 15.28
C LEU A 33 -41.37 13.17 14.06
N SER A 34 -41.28 14.49 13.86
CA SER A 34 -40.45 15.11 12.81
C SER A 34 -38.95 14.95 13.06
N MET A 35 -38.52 14.97 14.33
CA MET A 35 -37.13 14.70 14.72
C MET A 35 -36.75 13.22 14.54
N VAL A 36 -37.68 12.29 14.79
CA VAL A 36 -37.47 10.85 14.55
C VAL A 36 -37.44 10.53 13.04
N ALA A 37 -38.25 11.21 12.24
CA ALA A 37 -38.30 11.02 10.78
C ALA A 37 -37.08 11.59 10.04
N THR A 38 -36.28 12.45 10.68
CA THR A 38 -35.06 13.06 10.12
C THR A 38 -33.77 12.46 10.67
N ALA A 39 -33.84 11.31 11.34
CA ALA A 39 -32.65 10.55 11.69
C ALA A 39 -31.85 10.24 10.40
N PRO A 40 -30.59 10.69 10.27
CA PRO A 40 -29.80 10.41 9.08
C PRO A 40 -29.71 8.89 8.93
N PRO A 41 -29.86 8.34 7.70
CA PRO A 41 -29.69 6.92 7.48
C PRO A 41 -28.31 6.55 8.02
N GLY A 42 -28.29 5.69 9.04
CA GLY A 42 -27.07 5.22 9.66
C GLY A 42 -26.13 4.74 8.56
N ALA A 43 -24.87 5.17 8.60
CA ALA A 43 -23.88 4.70 7.65
C ALA A 43 -23.75 3.17 7.80
N MET A 44 -24.43 2.44 6.91
CA MET A 44 -24.36 0.98 6.89
C MET A 44 -22.90 0.60 6.67
N ALA A 45 -22.30 -0.08 7.64
CA ALA A 45 -20.96 -0.60 7.51
C ALA A 45 -20.90 -1.45 6.24
N ALA A 46 -19.83 -1.29 5.44
CA ALA A 46 -19.62 -2.10 4.25
C ALA A 46 -19.80 -3.59 4.63
N PRO A 47 -20.62 -4.35 3.91
CA PRO A 47 -20.91 -5.71 4.30
C PRO A 47 -19.61 -6.53 4.27
N TYR A 48 -19.47 -7.41 5.26
CA TYR A 48 -18.31 -8.26 5.38
C TYR A 48 -18.20 -9.19 4.15
N ALA A 49 -17.01 -9.24 3.56
CA ALA A 49 -16.67 -10.22 2.54
C ALA A 49 -15.25 -10.76 2.77
N ALA A 50 -15.04 -12.03 2.47
CA ALA A 50 -13.75 -12.67 2.63
C ALA A 50 -13.53 -13.81 1.63
N MET A 51 -12.26 -14.08 1.35
CA MET A 51 -11.83 -15.23 0.56
C MET A 51 -10.47 -15.71 1.05
N VAL A 52 -10.27 -17.02 1.08
CA VAL A 52 -8.98 -17.67 1.38
C VAL A 52 -8.68 -18.65 0.28
N ILE A 53 -7.46 -18.62 -0.23
CA ILE A 53 -6.98 -19.57 -1.23
C ILE A 53 -5.66 -20.21 -0.81
N ASP A 54 -5.41 -21.41 -1.31
CA ASP A 54 -4.04 -21.88 -1.49
C ASP A 54 -3.44 -21.12 -2.68
N ALA A 55 -2.39 -20.34 -2.44
CA ALA A 55 -1.76 -19.53 -3.48
C ALA A 55 -1.16 -20.40 -4.58
N ARG A 56 -0.68 -21.61 -4.26
CA ARG A 56 0.04 -22.50 -5.17
C ARG A 56 -0.89 -23.04 -6.25
N THR A 57 -2.04 -23.54 -5.83
CA THR A 57 -3.03 -24.14 -6.73
C THR A 57 -4.04 -23.11 -7.23
N GLY A 58 -4.36 -22.09 -6.43
CA GLY A 58 -5.49 -21.19 -6.66
C GLY A 58 -6.83 -21.78 -6.19
N GLU A 59 -6.80 -22.88 -5.45
CA GLU A 59 -7.98 -23.50 -4.84
C GLU A 59 -8.58 -22.61 -3.76
N VAL A 60 -9.91 -22.53 -3.74
CA VAL A 60 -10.66 -21.75 -2.74
C VAL A 60 -10.85 -22.60 -1.48
N LEU A 61 -10.23 -22.17 -0.38
CA LEU A 61 -10.31 -22.86 0.91
C LEU A 61 -11.45 -22.32 1.78
N HIS A 62 -11.81 -21.06 1.58
CA HIS A 62 -12.94 -20.40 2.23
C HIS A 62 -13.43 -19.21 1.38
N SER A 63 -14.73 -18.97 1.39
CA SER A 63 -15.33 -17.78 0.80
C SER A 63 -16.60 -17.38 1.55
N ARG A 64 -16.78 -16.08 1.75
CA ARG A 64 -18.03 -15.49 2.26
C ARG A 64 -18.26 -14.17 1.54
N ASN A 65 -19.41 -14.01 0.86
CA ASN A 65 -19.74 -12.81 0.08
C ASN A 65 -18.62 -12.40 -0.89
N ALA A 66 -17.87 -13.37 -1.41
CA ALA A 66 -16.59 -13.11 -2.08
C ALA A 66 -16.76 -12.30 -3.38
N ASP A 67 -17.95 -12.35 -3.98
CA ASP A 67 -18.34 -11.68 -5.22
C ASP A 67 -19.17 -10.40 -5.01
N THR A 68 -19.37 -9.99 -3.75
CA THR A 68 -20.04 -8.73 -3.41
C THR A 68 -19.17 -7.56 -3.87
N ARG A 69 -19.77 -6.63 -4.63
CA ARG A 69 -19.08 -5.44 -5.11
C ARG A 69 -18.97 -4.43 -3.98
N LEU A 70 -17.74 -4.09 -3.61
CA LEU A 70 -17.42 -3.21 -2.49
C LEU A 70 -16.35 -2.21 -2.90
N HIS A 71 -16.28 -1.10 -2.17
CA HIS A 71 -15.19 -0.16 -2.33
C HIS A 71 -13.86 -0.82 -1.90
N PRO A 72 -12.86 -0.94 -2.79
CA PRO A 72 -11.58 -1.57 -2.47
C PRO A 72 -10.68 -0.70 -1.59
N ALA A 73 -10.97 0.60 -1.46
CA ALA A 73 -10.08 1.57 -0.84
C ALA A 73 -8.65 1.44 -1.41
N SER A 74 -7.61 1.61 -0.57
CA SER A 74 -6.21 1.48 -0.98
C SER A 74 -5.76 0.07 -1.42
N LEU A 75 -6.63 -0.96 -1.40
CA LEU A 75 -6.32 -2.22 -2.12
C LEU A 75 -6.14 -1.96 -3.62
N THR A 76 -6.79 -0.93 -4.15
CA THR A 76 -6.60 -0.40 -5.52
C THR A 76 -5.13 -0.27 -5.93
N LYS A 77 -4.25 0.13 -5.00
CA LYS A 77 -2.83 0.32 -5.29
C LYS A 77 -2.12 -0.99 -5.66
N MET A 78 -2.68 -2.15 -5.35
CA MET A 78 -2.19 -3.42 -5.88
C MET A 78 -2.23 -3.44 -7.40
N MET A 79 -3.29 -2.92 -8.03
CA MET A 79 -3.41 -2.84 -9.48
C MET A 79 -2.47 -1.77 -10.05
N THR A 80 -2.36 -0.63 -9.38
CA THR A 80 -1.41 0.42 -9.74
C THR A 80 0.03 -0.10 -9.74
N LEU A 81 0.41 -0.87 -8.73
CA LEU A 81 1.73 -1.49 -8.63
C LEU A 81 1.90 -2.63 -9.65
N TYR A 82 0.88 -3.46 -9.86
CA TYR A 82 0.90 -4.49 -10.90
C TYR A 82 1.23 -3.88 -12.27
N ILE A 83 0.55 -2.80 -12.65
CA ILE A 83 0.80 -2.09 -13.91
C ILE A 83 2.17 -1.40 -13.90
N ALA A 84 2.62 -0.85 -12.77
CA ALA A 84 3.97 -0.27 -12.68
C ALA A 84 5.07 -1.33 -12.89
N PHE A 85 4.91 -2.52 -12.32
CA PHE A 85 5.85 -3.63 -12.53
C PHE A 85 5.81 -4.14 -13.96
N GLU A 86 4.61 -4.21 -14.55
CA GLU A 86 4.41 -4.52 -15.95
C GLU A 86 5.13 -3.53 -16.88
N ALA A 87 4.95 -2.23 -16.65
CA ALA A 87 5.57 -1.16 -17.42
C ALA A 87 7.10 -1.23 -17.36
N VAL A 88 7.67 -1.40 -16.15
CA VAL A 88 9.12 -1.50 -15.96
C VAL A 88 9.69 -2.73 -16.66
N ARG A 89 9.04 -3.89 -16.51
CA ARG A 89 9.51 -5.14 -17.13
C ARG A 89 9.50 -5.07 -18.67
N ASN A 90 8.54 -4.35 -19.25
CA ASN A 90 8.42 -4.20 -20.70
C ASN A 90 9.17 -2.97 -21.24
N GLY A 91 9.97 -2.28 -20.42
CA GLY A 91 10.77 -1.14 -20.86
C GLY A 91 9.98 0.15 -21.14
N GLU A 92 8.71 0.24 -20.75
CA GLU A 92 7.90 1.48 -20.88
C GLU A 92 8.44 2.60 -20.00
N ILE A 93 9.04 2.25 -18.85
CA ILE A 93 9.69 3.19 -17.94
C ILE A 93 10.81 2.50 -17.16
N SER A 94 11.89 3.23 -16.84
CA SER A 94 12.94 2.74 -15.95
C SER A 94 12.63 3.08 -14.48
N LEU A 95 13.13 2.26 -13.56
CA LEU A 95 13.09 2.53 -12.12
C LEU A 95 13.77 3.86 -11.73
N ASP A 96 14.71 4.34 -12.53
CA ASP A 96 15.45 5.59 -12.31
C ASP A 96 14.88 6.80 -13.02
N THR A 97 13.87 6.62 -13.88
CA THR A 97 13.19 7.73 -14.55
C THR A 97 12.72 8.74 -13.51
N LYS A 98 13.18 9.99 -13.65
CA LYS A 98 12.81 11.09 -12.77
C LYS A 98 11.43 11.60 -13.16
N VAL A 99 10.41 11.21 -12.39
CA VAL A 99 9.02 11.64 -12.58
C VAL A 99 8.84 13.04 -12.01
N LYS A 100 8.26 13.93 -12.82
CA LYS A 100 7.81 15.26 -12.40
C LYS A 100 6.43 15.13 -11.75
N ILE A 101 6.28 15.57 -10.51
CA ILE A 101 5.03 15.48 -9.77
C ILE A 101 4.06 16.57 -10.25
N SER A 102 2.85 16.15 -10.64
CA SER A 102 1.79 17.07 -11.07
C SER A 102 1.15 17.79 -9.89
N ARG A 103 0.37 18.85 -10.18
CA ARG A 103 -0.46 19.53 -9.18
C ARG A 103 -1.51 18.58 -8.61
N ASN A 104 -2.11 17.74 -9.46
CA ASN A 104 -3.12 16.77 -9.07
C ASN A 104 -2.57 15.78 -8.04
N ALA A 105 -1.46 15.10 -8.38
CA ALA A 105 -0.80 14.16 -7.48
C ALA A 105 -0.40 14.78 -6.13
N ALA A 106 0.14 16.01 -6.12
CA ALA A 106 0.50 16.70 -4.88
C ALA A 106 -0.73 17.06 -4.01
N SER A 107 -1.88 17.33 -4.65
CA SER A 107 -3.13 17.75 -4.01
C SER A 107 -3.92 16.61 -3.35
N GLU A 108 -3.53 15.35 -3.61
CA GLU A 108 -4.21 14.17 -3.09
C GLU A 108 -4.41 14.19 -1.57
N GLN A 109 -5.51 13.59 -1.12
CA GLN A 109 -5.79 13.47 0.32
C GLN A 109 -4.80 12.51 0.99
N PRO A 110 -4.43 12.69 2.27
CA PRO A 110 -3.66 11.69 3.01
C PRO A 110 -4.36 10.33 3.10
N SER A 111 -3.68 9.18 3.15
CA SER A 111 -2.25 8.94 3.32
C SER A 111 -1.40 9.32 2.11
N LYS A 112 -0.39 10.17 2.29
CA LYS A 112 0.51 10.62 1.23
C LYS A 112 1.96 10.76 1.69
N LEU A 113 2.90 10.81 0.75
CA LEU A 113 4.32 11.01 1.02
C LEU A 113 4.65 12.50 1.27
N GLY A 114 3.81 13.42 0.77
CA GLY A 114 4.00 14.86 0.89
C GLY A 114 4.82 15.43 -0.28
N LEU A 115 4.66 14.84 -1.47
CA LEU A 115 5.33 15.30 -2.68
C LEU A 115 4.84 16.69 -3.08
N LYS A 116 5.75 17.54 -3.58
CA LYS A 116 5.45 18.91 -4.01
C LYS A 116 5.24 18.98 -5.53
N THR A 117 4.33 19.83 -6.00
CA THR A 117 4.15 20.11 -7.43
C THR A 117 5.48 20.52 -8.06
N GLY A 118 5.81 19.95 -9.22
CA GLY A 118 7.06 20.21 -9.94
C GLY A 118 8.29 19.47 -9.41
N GLN A 119 8.23 18.88 -8.20
CA GLN A 119 9.30 18.05 -7.66
C GLN A 119 9.61 16.89 -8.62
N ARG A 120 10.89 16.52 -8.74
CA ARG A 120 11.31 15.33 -9.48
C ARG A 120 11.77 14.24 -8.52
N ILE A 121 11.27 13.01 -8.72
CA ILE A 121 11.63 11.86 -7.89
C ILE A 121 11.76 10.61 -8.76
N ALA A 122 12.70 9.72 -8.42
CA ALA A 122 12.89 8.48 -9.16
C ALA A 122 11.67 7.55 -9.01
N PHE A 123 11.26 6.90 -10.10
CA PHE A 123 10.07 6.04 -10.16
C PHE A 123 10.07 4.94 -9.08
N ARG A 124 11.24 4.36 -8.78
CA ARG A 124 11.43 3.37 -7.69
C ARG A 124 10.91 3.85 -6.34
N TYR A 125 11.01 5.15 -6.04
CA TYR A 125 10.56 5.69 -4.76
C TYR A 125 9.04 5.88 -4.71
N LEU A 126 8.41 6.20 -5.84
CA LEU A 126 6.96 6.22 -5.95
C LEU A 126 6.37 4.83 -5.71
N ILE A 127 6.96 3.80 -6.34
CA ILE A 127 6.60 2.39 -6.13
C ILE A 127 6.70 2.03 -4.64
N ARG A 128 7.85 2.32 -4.02
CA ARG A 128 8.08 2.05 -2.59
C ARG A 128 7.06 2.76 -1.70
N ALA A 129 6.77 4.03 -1.98
CA ALA A 129 5.80 4.82 -1.22
C ALA A 129 4.37 4.29 -1.35
N ALA A 130 3.94 3.90 -2.55
CA ALA A 130 2.63 3.33 -2.81
C ALA A 130 2.48 1.93 -2.19
N ALA A 131 3.51 1.08 -2.29
CA ALA A 131 3.50 -0.27 -1.72
C ALA A 131 3.50 -0.26 -0.19
N VAL A 132 4.38 0.54 0.42
CA VAL A 132 4.66 0.48 1.87
C VAL A 132 3.81 1.49 2.65
N LYS A 133 3.88 2.79 2.33
CA LYS A 133 3.11 3.84 3.03
C LYS A 133 1.68 3.97 2.54
N SER A 134 1.34 3.28 1.44
CA SER A 134 0.05 3.44 0.78
C SER A 134 -0.20 4.89 0.32
N ALA A 135 0.85 5.57 -0.12
CA ALA A 135 0.82 6.99 -0.46
C ALA A 135 -0.05 7.25 -1.71
N ASN A 136 -1.04 8.14 -1.60
CA ASN A 136 -1.98 8.50 -2.66
C ASN A 136 -1.29 9.33 -3.74
N ASP A 137 -0.57 10.38 -3.34
CA ASP A 137 0.25 11.22 -4.24
C ASP A 137 1.20 10.39 -5.12
N ALA A 138 1.85 9.38 -4.55
CA ALA A 138 2.72 8.48 -5.30
C ALA A 138 1.95 7.61 -6.30
N ALA A 139 0.76 7.11 -5.94
CA ALA A 139 -0.04 6.28 -6.83
C ALA A 139 -0.62 7.09 -8.00
N THR A 140 -1.11 8.30 -7.75
CA THR A 140 -1.57 9.23 -8.79
C THR A 140 -0.41 9.60 -9.72
N ALA A 141 0.77 9.94 -9.18
CA ALA A 141 1.95 10.23 -9.98
C ALA A 141 2.39 9.05 -10.86
N ILE A 142 2.33 7.81 -10.33
CA ILE A 142 2.57 6.59 -11.15
C ILE A 142 1.57 6.53 -12.29
N GLY A 143 0.27 6.70 -12.01
CA GLY A 143 -0.77 6.58 -13.01
C GLY A 143 -0.66 7.62 -14.12
N GLU A 144 -0.47 8.88 -13.76
CA GLU A 144 -0.27 9.98 -14.70
C GLU A 144 0.99 9.80 -15.55
N THR A 145 2.09 9.33 -14.94
CA THR A 145 3.33 9.06 -15.68
C THR A 145 3.14 7.96 -16.70
N LEU A 146 2.41 6.89 -16.35
CA LEU A 146 2.25 5.72 -17.21
C LEU A 146 1.16 5.86 -18.26
N ALA A 147 0.19 6.75 -18.08
CA ALA A 147 -0.95 6.86 -19.00
C ALA A 147 -1.26 8.29 -19.45
N GLY A 148 -0.47 9.28 -19.06
CA GLY A 148 -0.66 10.70 -19.36
C GLY A 148 -1.70 11.40 -18.49
N SER A 149 -2.70 10.68 -17.98
CA SER A 149 -3.70 11.19 -17.03
C SER A 149 -4.20 10.07 -16.11
N GLU A 150 -4.73 10.45 -14.94
CA GLU A 150 -5.34 9.48 -14.03
C GLU A 150 -6.57 8.79 -14.65
N ALA A 151 -7.38 9.52 -15.41
CA ALA A 151 -8.54 8.94 -16.08
C ALA A 151 -8.13 7.87 -17.12
N ALA A 152 -7.08 8.13 -17.92
CA ALA A 152 -6.51 7.15 -18.82
C ALA A 152 -5.92 5.94 -18.07
N PHE A 153 -5.26 6.20 -16.94
CA PHE A 153 -4.74 5.13 -16.09
C PHE A 153 -5.87 4.27 -15.50
N ALA A 154 -6.97 4.85 -15.03
CA ALA A 154 -8.12 4.11 -14.52
C ALA A 154 -8.76 3.19 -15.59
N ARG A 155 -8.78 3.64 -16.86
CA ARG A 155 -9.18 2.79 -18.00
C ARG A 155 -8.19 1.64 -18.21
N ARG A 156 -6.88 1.91 -18.16
CA ARG A 156 -5.83 0.88 -18.19
C ARG A 156 -6.02 -0.15 -17.07
N MET A 157 -6.19 0.31 -15.83
CA MET A 157 -6.44 -0.52 -14.65
C MET A 157 -7.65 -1.44 -14.84
N THR A 158 -8.77 -0.90 -15.33
CA THR A 158 -9.99 -1.69 -15.54
C THR A 158 -9.82 -2.70 -16.67
N ARG A 159 -9.10 -2.35 -17.74
CA ARG A 159 -8.77 -3.29 -18.82
C ARG A 159 -7.85 -4.40 -18.34
N THR A 160 -6.80 -4.07 -17.58
CA THR A 160 -5.90 -5.05 -16.96
C THR A 160 -6.66 -5.96 -15.99
N ALA A 161 -7.59 -5.43 -15.20
CA ALA A 161 -8.46 -6.23 -14.33
C ALA A 161 -9.24 -7.29 -15.12
N LYS A 162 -9.87 -6.91 -16.23
CA LYS A 162 -10.57 -7.85 -17.12
C LYS A 162 -9.62 -8.92 -17.68
N ALA A 163 -8.42 -8.55 -18.10
CA ALA A 163 -7.42 -9.48 -18.60
C ALA A 163 -6.92 -10.48 -17.54
N LEU A 164 -7.00 -10.11 -16.26
CA LEU A 164 -6.69 -10.96 -15.10
C LEU A 164 -7.89 -11.81 -14.64
N GLY A 165 -9.04 -11.75 -15.34
CA GLY A 165 -10.27 -12.44 -14.95
C GLY A 165 -11.04 -11.76 -13.80
N MET A 166 -10.69 -10.53 -13.43
CA MET A 166 -11.38 -9.75 -12.39
C MET A 166 -12.64 -9.07 -12.97
N SER A 167 -13.63 -9.86 -13.37
CA SER A 167 -14.79 -9.41 -14.15
C SER A 167 -15.74 -8.46 -13.40
N ARG A 168 -15.67 -8.41 -12.06
CA ARG A 168 -16.56 -7.60 -11.21
C ARG A 168 -15.87 -6.33 -10.67
N THR A 169 -14.68 -6.04 -11.19
CA THR A 169 -13.86 -4.89 -10.78
C THR A 169 -13.91 -3.74 -11.78
N THR A 170 -14.01 -2.53 -11.26
CA THR A 170 -13.93 -1.27 -12.01
C THR A 170 -13.13 -0.26 -11.21
N PHE A 171 -12.08 0.29 -11.81
CA PHE A 171 -11.25 1.33 -11.21
C PHE A 171 -11.59 2.70 -11.81
N LYS A 172 -11.59 3.73 -10.97
CA LYS A 172 -11.85 5.13 -11.34
C LYS A 172 -10.67 6.07 -11.06
N ASN A 173 -9.73 5.64 -10.23
CA ASN A 173 -8.52 6.37 -9.87
C ASN A 173 -7.39 5.40 -9.47
N ALA A 174 -6.16 5.91 -9.34
CA ALA A 174 -4.97 5.09 -9.11
C ALA A 174 -4.76 4.73 -7.62
N HIS A 175 -5.37 5.46 -6.71
CA HIS A 175 -5.08 5.38 -5.28
C HIS A 175 -6.20 4.69 -4.47
N GLY A 176 -7.43 4.69 -4.95
CA GLY A 176 -8.59 4.08 -4.31
C GLY A 176 -9.27 4.96 -3.27
N LEU A 177 -9.28 6.30 -3.44
CA LEU A 177 -10.24 7.12 -2.68
C LEU A 177 -11.64 6.82 -3.23
N THR A 178 -12.64 6.94 -2.36
CA THR A 178 -14.02 6.56 -2.67
C THR A 178 -14.56 7.41 -3.81
N GLN A 179 -15.04 6.75 -4.86
CA GLN A 179 -15.68 7.38 -6.01
C GLN A 179 -16.80 6.47 -6.54
N LYS A 180 -17.87 7.07 -7.08
CA LYS A 180 -18.99 6.32 -7.65
C LYS A 180 -18.51 5.36 -8.74
N GLY A 181 -18.88 4.10 -8.63
CA GLY A 181 -18.48 3.04 -9.56
C GLY A 181 -17.05 2.53 -9.41
N HIS A 182 -16.28 2.98 -8.40
CA HIS A 182 -14.97 2.40 -8.06
C HIS A 182 -15.16 1.22 -7.12
N MET A 183 -15.28 0.02 -7.70
CA MET A 183 -15.73 -1.19 -7.01
C MET A 183 -14.86 -2.39 -7.35
N SER A 184 -14.71 -3.32 -6.42
CA SER A 184 -14.07 -4.62 -6.64
C SER A 184 -14.71 -5.66 -5.71
N THR A 185 -14.15 -6.86 -5.63
CA THR A 185 -14.65 -7.95 -4.79
C THR A 185 -13.51 -8.58 -4.00
N ALA A 186 -13.83 -9.35 -2.96
CA ALA A 186 -12.81 -10.11 -2.23
C ALA A 186 -12.15 -11.15 -3.14
N ARG A 187 -12.91 -11.75 -4.07
CA ARG A 187 -12.39 -12.66 -5.09
C ARG A 187 -11.37 -12.01 -6.00
N ASP A 188 -11.74 -10.90 -6.61
CA ASP A 188 -10.90 -10.20 -7.58
C ASP A 188 -9.60 -9.69 -6.94
N MET A 189 -9.69 -9.16 -5.71
CA MET A 189 -8.49 -8.71 -4.98
C MET A 189 -7.59 -9.87 -4.52
N THR A 190 -8.16 -11.05 -4.26
CA THR A 190 -7.39 -12.27 -3.99
C THR A 190 -6.66 -12.74 -5.23
N THR A 191 -7.35 -12.77 -6.38
CA THR A 191 -6.77 -13.06 -7.70
C THR A 191 -5.61 -12.11 -7.99
N LEU A 192 -5.80 -10.80 -7.81
CA LEU A 192 -4.75 -9.81 -8.00
C LEU A 192 -3.55 -10.01 -7.06
N GLY A 193 -3.79 -10.35 -5.80
CA GLY A 193 -2.72 -10.67 -4.85
C GLY A 193 -1.88 -11.87 -5.28
N ARG A 194 -2.53 -12.89 -5.85
CA ARG A 194 -1.87 -14.07 -6.40
C ARG A 194 -1.05 -13.72 -7.65
N HIS A 195 -1.57 -12.88 -8.53
CA HIS A 195 -0.85 -12.41 -9.71
C HIS A 195 0.38 -11.56 -9.34
N LEU A 196 0.28 -10.64 -8.37
CA LEU A 196 1.44 -9.90 -7.87
C LEU A 196 2.57 -10.81 -7.38
N LEU A 197 2.22 -11.91 -6.72
CA LEU A 197 3.17 -12.88 -6.19
C LEU A 197 3.90 -13.65 -7.31
N TYR A 198 3.16 -14.16 -8.31
CA TYR A 198 3.74 -15.06 -9.33
C TYR A 198 4.22 -14.38 -10.60
N ASP A 199 3.63 -13.24 -10.97
CA ASP A 199 3.97 -12.56 -12.22
C ASP A 199 5.16 -11.61 -12.03
N TYR A 200 5.33 -11.10 -10.80
CA TYR A 200 6.36 -10.12 -10.45
C TYR A 200 7.07 -10.45 -9.11
N PRO A 201 7.57 -11.70 -8.93
CA PRO A 201 8.22 -12.12 -7.69
C PRO A 201 9.42 -11.23 -7.31
N GLU A 202 10.10 -10.62 -8.29
CA GLU A 202 11.22 -9.72 -8.09
C GLU A 202 10.85 -8.42 -7.33
N TYR A 203 9.58 -8.02 -7.37
CA TYR A 203 9.06 -6.83 -6.69
C TYR A 203 8.25 -7.15 -5.43
N TYR A 204 7.86 -8.42 -5.24
CA TYR A 204 6.97 -8.81 -4.15
C TYR A 204 7.56 -8.52 -2.76
N ASN A 205 8.89 -8.54 -2.64
CA ASN A 205 9.59 -8.19 -1.39
C ASN A 205 9.29 -6.78 -0.87
N LEU A 206 8.70 -5.89 -1.67
CA LEU A 206 8.26 -4.57 -1.21
C LEU A 206 7.13 -4.68 -0.17
N PHE A 207 6.24 -5.66 -0.33
CA PHE A 207 5.08 -5.83 0.55
C PHE A 207 5.45 -6.43 1.92
N SER A 208 6.56 -7.17 2.01
CA SER A 208 7.04 -7.80 3.25
C SER A 208 7.87 -6.85 4.13
N ARG A 209 8.36 -5.74 3.58
CA ARG A 209 9.14 -4.75 4.34
C ARG A 209 8.31 -4.12 5.42
N ARG A 210 8.83 -4.03 6.66
CA ARG A 210 8.17 -3.28 7.76
C ARG A 210 8.32 -1.76 7.62
N SER A 211 9.32 -1.30 6.88
CA SER A 211 9.55 0.09 6.50
C SER A 211 10.38 0.16 5.23
N THR A 212 10.35 1.29 4.53
CA THR A 212 11.24 1.54 3.39
C THR A 212 11.68 2.98 3.37
N ASP A 213 12.85 3.25 2.80
CA ASP A 213 13.15 4.58 2.30
C ASP A 213 12.34 4.85 1.01
N ALA A 214 11.63 5.97 1.01
CA ALA A 214 10.82 6.48 -0.10
C ALA A 214 11.47 7.72 -0.75
N GLY A 215 12.78 7.90 -0.60
CA GLY A 215 13.59 8.91 -1.28
C GLY A 215 13.55 10.28 -0.62
N VAL A 216 12.40 10.67 -0.04
CA VAL A 216 12.28 11.91 0.76
C VAL A 216 12.29 11.65 2.26
N ARG A 217 11.88 10.45 2.68
CA ARG A 217 11.89 10.00 4.08
C ARG A 217 11.69 8.50 4.18
N LYS A 218 12.13 7.93 5.29
CA LYS A 218 11.76 6.57 5.69
C LYS A 218 10.30 6.53 6.13
N VAL A 219 9.55 5.56 5.62
CA VAL A 219 8.12 5.40 5.89
C VAL A 219 7.79 4.00 6.41
N PRO A 220 6.89 3.87 7.40
CA PRO A 220 6.48 2.58 7.90
C PRO A 220 5.46 1.91 6.98
N ASN A 221 5.48 0.58 6.94
CA ASN A 221 4.44 -0.19 6.25
C ASN A 221 3.10 -0.03 6.99
N THR A 222 2.01 0.15 6.25
CA THR A 222 0.65 0.15 6.83
C THR A 222 0.25 -1.22 7.38
N ASN A 223 0.82 -2.31 6.85
CA ASN A 223 0.61 -3.68 7.32
C ASN A 223 1.61 -4.14 8.39
N ARG A 224 2.49 -3.26 8.90
CA ARG A 224 3.62 -3.62 9.78
C ARG A 224 3.23 -4.39 11.05
N ARG A 225 2.00 -4.22 11.54
CA ARG A 225 1.48 -4.93 12.73
C ARG A 225 1.27 -6.40 12.43
N LEU A 226 0.60 -6.74 11.31
CA LEU A 226 0.41 -8.12 10.89
C LEU A 226 1.75 -8.78 10.53
N LEU A 227 2.60 -8.07 9.76
CA LEU A 227 3.93 -8.56 9.37
C LEU A 227 4.82 -8.87 10.57
N ALA A 228 4.64 -8.16 11.70
CA ALA A 228 5.39 -8.41 12.92
C ALA A 228 4.78 -9.53 13.77
N ALA A 229 3.45 -9.66 13.78
CA ALA A 229 2.74 -10.53 14.71
C ALA A 229 2.44 -11.93 14.15
N TYR A 230 2.32 -12.09 12.83
CA TYR A 230 1.87 -13.34 12.23
C TYR A 230 3.01 -14.09 11.54
N ARG A 231 3.30 -15.32 12.02
CA ARG A 231 4.38 -16.16 11.48
C ARG A 231 4.17 -16.45 10.01
N GLY A 232 5.17 -16.09 9.20
CA GLY A 232 5.18 -16.30 7.76
C GLY A 232 4.52 -15.20 6.94
N ALA A 233 3.95 -14.16 7.57
CA ALA A 233 3.30 -13.07 6.84
C ALA A 233 4.31 -12.23 6.06
N ASP A 234 4.02 -12.00 4.78
CA ASP A 234 4.92 -11.30 3.85
C ASP A 234 4.19 -10.34 2.88
N GLY A 235 2.89 -10.10 3.10
CA GLY A 235 2.13 -9.16 2.29
C GLY A 235 0.66 -9.07 2.70
N ILE A 236 -0.21 -8.46 1.88
CA ILE A 236 0.13 -7.67 0.69
C ILE A 236 -0.23 -6.21 0.95
N LYS A 237 -1.53 -5.91 1.15
CA LYS A 237 -1.98 -4.52 1.16
C LYS A 237 -3.18 -4.28 2.07
N THR A 238 -3.12 -3.21 2.85
CA THR A 238 -4.26 -2.69 3.63
C THR A 238 -5.06 -1.65 2.84
N GLY A 239 -6.35 -1.52 3.13
CA GLY A 239 -7.22 -0.45 2.62
C GLY A 239 -8.17 0.07 3.69
N TYR A 240 -8.45 1.37 3.69
CA TYR A 240 -9.50 1.96 4.52
C TYR A 240 -10.05 3.23 3.86
N THR A 241 -11.37 3.34 3.84
CA THR A 241 -12.13 4.59 3.75
C THR A 241 -13.40 4.41 4.59
N ARG A 242 -14.09 5.50 4.93
CA ARG A 242 -15.36 5.42 5.67
C ARG A 242 -16.37 4.49 4.99
N ALA A 243 -16.46 4.56 3.66
CA ALA A 243 -17.38 3.75 2.86
C ALA A 243 -16.93 2.29 2.66
N ALA A 244 -15.63 2.00 2.76
CA ALA A 244 -15.09 0.66 2.52
C ALA A 244 -14.94 -0.18 3.80
N GLY A 245 -14.89 0.46 4.97
CA GLY A 245 -14.41 -0.18 6.19
C GLY A 245 -12.92 -0.53 6.11
N PHE A 246 -12.45 -1.39 7.02
CA PHE A 246 -11.06 -1.85 7.08
C PHE A 246 -10.85 -3.11 6.23
N ASN A 247 -10.07 -2.99 5.16
CA ASN A 247 -9.80 -4.05 4.20
C ASN A 247 -8.34 -4.52 4.27
N LEU A 248 -8.08 -5.76 3.86
CA LEU A 248 -6.74 -6.35 3.75
C LEU A 248 -6.71 -7.55 2.83
N VAL A 249 -5.75 -7.55 1.91
CA VAL A 249 -5.25 -8.78 1.27
C VAL A 249 -3.94 -9.12 1.95
N ALA A 250 -3.86 -10.29 2.58
CA ALA A 250 -2.67 -10.80 3.25
C ALA A 250 -2.17 -12.08 2.61
N SER A 251 -0.85 -12.30 2.65
CA SER A 251 -0.26 -13.60 2.33
C SER A 251 0.66 -14.04 3.46
N ALA A 252 0.75 -15.36 3.65
CA ALA A 252 1.72 -15.97 4.51
C ALA A 252 2.23 -17.28 3.92
N GLU A 253 3.49 -17.60 4.22
CA GLU A 253 4.16 -18.85 3.83
C GLU A 253 4.69 -19.61 5.06
N ARG A 254 4.46 -20.93 5.09
CA ARG A 254 4.96 -21.84 6.13
C ARG A 254 5.46 -23.11 5.44
N GLY A 255 6.78 -23.31 5.41
CA GLY A 255 7.37 -24.41 4.67
C GLY A 255 7.05 -24.31 3.17
N ASN A 256 6.40 -25.34 2.62
CA ASN A 256 5.99 -25.38 1.22
C ASN A 256 4.54 -24.92 0.99
N GLU A 257 3.84 -24.46 2.04
CA GLU A 257 2.46 -24.01 1.96
C GLU A 257 2.40 -22.49 1.94
N ARG A 258 1.53 -21.95 1.07
CA ARG A 258 1.31 -20.51 0.97
C ARG A 258 -0.16 -20.21 0.83
N VAL A 259 -0.65 -19.34 1.71
CA VAL A 259 -2.06 -18.95 1.79
C VAL A 259 -2.18 -17.46 1.46
N ILE A 260 -3.26 -17.09 0.76
CA ILE A 260 -3.70 -15.71 0.62
C ILE A 260 -5.08 -15.58 1.23
N ALA A 261 -5.27 -14.61 2.12
CA ALA A 261 -6.54 -14.29 2.75
C ALA A 261 -6.91 -12.83 2.50
N THR A 262 -8.13 -12.59 2.05
CA THR A 262 -8.68 -11.26 1.79
C THR A 262 -9.89 -11.02 2.70
N VAL A 263 -9.95 -9.83 3.30
CA VAL A 263 -11.07 -9.34 4.10
C VAL A 263 -11.46 -7.95 3.64
N PHE A 264 -12.76 -7.73 3.51
CA PHE A 264 -13.43 -6.45 3.30
C PHE A 264 -14.38 -6.14 4.45
N GLY A 265 -14.60 -4.85 4.73
CA GLY A 265 -15.63 -4.40 5.67
C GLY A 265 -15.31 -4.69 7.14
N GLY A 266 -14.03 -4.73 7.52
CA GLY A 266 -13.64 -4.80 8.93
C GLY A 266 -14.09 -3.55 9.70
N LYS A 267 -14.44 -3.70 10.98
CA LYS A 267 -14.91 -2.59 11.85
C LYS A 267 -13.77 -1.71 12.37
N SER A 268 -12.60 -2.31 12.61
CA SER A 268 -11.40 -1.64 13.11
C SER A 268 -10.14 -2.29 12.56
N SER A 269 -8.98 -1.64 12.65
CA SER A 269 -7.73 -2.28 12.24
C SER A 269 -7.41 -3.53 13.06
N THR A 270 -7.78 -3.55 14.35
CA THR A 270 -7.53 -4.69 15.25
C THR A 270 -8.41 -5.87 14.89
N SER A 271 -9.73 -5.66 14.81
CA SER A 271 -10.69 -6.71 14.42
C SER A 271 -10.38 -7.28 13.03
N ARG A 272 -10.03 -6.42 12.06
CA ARG A 272 -9.61 -6.83 10.72
C ARG A 272 -8.36 -7.71 10.76
N ASN A 273 -7.34 -7.34 11.55
CA ASN A 273 -6.10 -8.13 11.66
C ASN A 273 -6.34 -9.48 12.34
N ALA A 274 -7.15 -9.50 13.41
CA ALA A 274 -7.54 -10.73 14.09
C ALA A 274 -8.29 -11.67 13.13
N LYS A 275 -9.24 -11.13 12.35
CA LYS A 275 -9.98 -11.93 11.37
C LYS A 275 -9.11 -12.47 10.24
N VAL A 276 -8.15 -11.68 9.76
CA VAL A 276 -7.19 -12.15 8.77
C VAL A 276 -6.28 -13.24 9.33
N ALA A 277 -5.80 -13.12 10.57
CA ALA A 277 -5.01 -14.17 11.21
C ALA A 277 -5.81 -15.48 11.32
N GLU A 278 -7.06 -15.40 11.80
CA GLU A 278 -7.98 -16.55 11.86
C GLU A 278 -8.17 -17.23 10.50
N LEU A 279 -8.36 -16.45 9.44
CA LEU A 279 -8.53 -16.95 8.08
C LEU A 279 -7.26 -17.54 7.48
N LEU A 280 -6.09 -16.98 7.79
CA LEU A 280 -4.81 -17.55 7.38
C LEU A 280 -4.58 -18.89 8.08
N ASP A 281 -4.87 -19.00 9.39
CA ASP A 281 -4.75 -20.27 10.13
C ASP A 281 -5.77 -21.32 9.66
N LEU A 282 -6.99 -20.91 9.32
CA LEU A 282 -7.94 -21.76 8.59
C LEU A 282 -7.34 -22.25 7.27
N GLY A 283 -6.73 -21.35 6.50
CA GLY A 283 -6.09 -21.68 5.23
C GLY A 283 -4.99 -22.73 5.39
N PHE A 284 -4.08 -22.57 6.37
CA PHE A 284 -3.03 -23.56 6.62
C PHE A 284 -3.56 -24.90 7.12
N ARG A 285 -4.68 -24.92 7.86
CA ARG A 285 -5.33 -26.19 8.25
C ARG A 285 -5.99 -26.93 7.09
N ARG A 286 -6.45 -26.19 6.07
CA ARG A 286 -7.16 -26.76 4.92
C ARG A 286 -6.29 -26.99 3.70
N ALA A 287 -5.18 -26.27 3.57
CA ALA A 287 -4.29 -26.40 2.44
C ALA A 287 -3.61 -27.78 2.46
N PRO A 288 -3.53 -28.49 1.32
CA PRO A 288 -2.85 -29.77 1.27
C PRO A 288 -1.34 -29.57 1.50
N SER A 289 -0.71 -30.44 2.29
CA SER A 289 0.73 -30.35 2.57
C SER A 289 1.58 -30.51 1.31
N ARG A 290 1.10 -31.29 0.34
CA ARG A 290 1.67 -31.43 -1.01
C ARG A 290 0.66 -30.98 -2.06
N ALA A 291 1.02 -29.98 -2.84
CA ALA A 291 0.21 -29.49 -3.96
C ALA A 291 1.08 -29.21 -5.18
N LYS A 292 0.55 -29.54 -6.36
CA LYS A 292 1.18 -29.16 -7.64
C LYS A 292 1.03 -27.65 -7.83
N LEU A 293 2.16 -26.95 -7.96
CA LEU A 293 2.16 -25.52 -8.25
C LEU A 293 1.50 -25.26 -9.61
N ARG A 294 0.43 -24.47 -9.63
CA ARG A 294 -0.28 -24.05 -10.83
C ARG A 294 -0.22 -22.53 -10.97
N ARG A 295 0.90 -22.01 -11.47
CA ARG A 295 1.08 -20.55 -11.62
C ARG A 295 -0.03 -19.96 -12.50
N PRO A 296 -0.62 -18.81 -12.14
CA PRO A 296 -1.56 -18.14 -13.02
C PRO A 296 -0.85 -17.73 -14.32
N ALA A 297 -1.59 -17.73 -15.43
CA ALA A 297 -1.07 -17.24 -16.70
C ALA A 297 -1.04 -15.72 -16.68
N ARG A 298 0.08 -15.15 -17.10
CA ARG A 298 0.25 -13.71 -17.23
C ARG A 298 -0.59 -13.19 -18.40
N PRO A 299 -1.37 -12.11 -18.23
CA PRO A 299 -2.05 -11.49 -19.36
C PRO A 299 -1.02 -10.90 -20.35
N PRO A 300 -1.38 -10.79 -21.64
CA PRO A 300 -0.53 -10.14 -22.63
C PRO A 300 -0.38 -8.65 -22.31
N TYR A 301 0.83 -8.12 -22.53
CA TYR A 301 1.11 -6.70 -22.34
C TYR A 301 0.39 -5.84 -23.38
N GLN A 302 -0.38 -4.86 -22.92
CA GLN A 302 -1.15 -3.96 -23.78
C GLN A 302 -0.71 -2.50 -23.72
N GLY A 303 0.14 -2.12 -22.75
CA GLY A 303 0.57 -0.73 -22.54
C GLY A 303 -0.61 0.25 -22.53
N ASN A 304 -0.50 1.32 -23.33
CA ASN A 304 -1.57 2.31 -23.51
C ASN A 304 -2.42 2.12 -24.77
N ARG A 305 -2.35 0.96 -25.43
CA ARG A 305 -3.16 0.70 -26.63
C ARG A 305 -4.66 0.91 -26.35
N GLY A 306 -5.32 1.66 -27.23
CA GLY A 306 -6.74 1.99 -27.11
C GLY A 306 -7.10 3.00 -26.02
N LEU A 307 -6.13 3.73 -25.45
CA LEU A 307 -6.38 4.75 -24.41
C LEU A 307 -6.35 6.20 -24.93
N GLY A 308 -5.98 6.41 -26.19
CA GLY A 308 -5.85 7.73 -26.81
C GLY A 308 -4.66 8.54 -26.29
N THR A 309 -3.67 7.91 -25.65
CA THR A 309 -2.50 8.58 -25.07
C THR A 309 -1.20 8.03 -25.67
N GLN A 310 -0.51 8.86 -26.45
CA GLN A 310 0.88 8.63 -26.85
C GLN A 310 1.78 9.22 -25.77
N LEU A 311 2.62 8.39 -25.16
CA LEU A 311 3.72 8.90 -24.34
C LEU A 311 4.82 9.39 -25.28
N ALA A 312 5.08 10.70 -25.26
CA ALA A 312 6.24 11.29 -25.90
C ALA A 312 7.52 10.70 -25.26
N GLY A 313 8.11 9.71 -25.92
CA GLY A 313 9.32 9.04 -25.44
C GLY A 313 9.48 7.58 -25.87
N ALA A 314 8.42 6.93 -26.37
CA ALA A 314 8.57 5.70 -27.14
C ALA A 314 8.64 6.09 -28.62
N SER A 315 9.83 5.99 -29.22
CA SER A 315 10.01 6.19 -30.66
C SER A 315 8.99 5.36 -31.42
N ASP A 316 8.21 6.02 -32.28
CA ASP A 316 7.35 5.39 -33.27
C ASP A 316 8.15 4.34 -34.07
N SER A 317 7.74 3.07 -33.91
CA SER A 317 7.93 2.07 -34.95
C SER A 317 6.54 1.59 -35.36
N THR A 318 6.05 2.24 -36.40
CA THR A 318 5.05 1.87 -37.43
C THR A 318 4.03 0.73 -37.18
N PRO A 319 2.81 0.88 -37.72
CA PRO A 319 1.72 -0.06 -37.50
C PRO A 319 1.85 -1.25 -38.44
N ASN A 320 2.28 -2.40 -37.92
CA ASN A 320 1.83 -3.69 -38.42
C ASN A 320 2.03 -4.76 -37.35
N GLY A 321 0.99 -5.56 -37.15
CA GLY A 321 0.98 -6.63 -36.17
C GLY A 321 2.08 -7.64 -36.44
N ALA A 322 3.08 -7.69 -35.56
CA ALA A 322 3.93 -8.84 -35.38
C ALA A 322 4.03 -9.13 -33.89
N ALA A 323 3.47 -10.26 -33.50
CA ALA A 323 3.73 -10.88 -32.20
C ALA A 323 5.25 -10.94 -31.99
N GLY A 324 5.73 -10.45 -30.86
CA GLY A 324 7.13 -10.57 -30.47
C GLY A 324 7.50 -12.05 -30.33
N LYS A 325 7.94 -12.68 -31.42
CA LYS A 325 8.63 -13.96 -31.39
C LYS A 325 9.92 -13.72 -30.62
N THR A 326 10.03 -14.34 -29.45
CA THR A 326 11.29 -14.42 -28.72
C THR A 326 12.23 -15.30 -29.51
N ILE A 327 13.06 -14.72 -30.37
CA ILE A 327 14.17 -15.43 -31.01
C ILE A 327 15.25 -15.60 -29.94
N ARG A 328 15.42 -16.82 -29.43
CA ARG A 328 16.59 -17.18 -28.64
C ARG A 328 17.78 -17.24 -29.59
N VAL A 329 18.64 -16.22 -29.56
CA VAL A 329 19.92 -16.25 -30.27
C VAL A 329 20.89 -17.10 -29.45
N SER A 330 20.90 -18.41 -29.70
CA SER A 330 22.03 -19.27 -29.32
C SER A 330 22.99 -19.32 -30.50
N GLY A 331 23.93 -18.38 -30.55
CA GLY A 331 25.00 -18.36 -31.54
C GLY A 331 26.06 -17.33 -31.14
N LEU A 332 27.33 -17.75 -31.11
CA LEU A 332 28.46 -16.85 -30.85
C LEU A 332 28.47 -15.70 -31.86
N VAL A 333 28.41 -14.47 -31.35
CA VAL A 333 28.61 -13.25 -32.15
C VAL A 333 30.08 -13.19 -32.57
N LYS A 334 30.37 -13.42 -33.86
CA LYS A 334 31.74 -13.43 -34.39
C LYS A 334 32.22 -12.08 -34.95
N THR A 335 31.36 -11.06 -35.08
CA THR A 335 31.77 -9.70 -35.49
C THR A 335 30.84 -8.64 -34.89
N SER A 336 31.42 -7.56 -34.36
CA SER A 336 30.68 -6.37 -33.91
C SER A 336 30.63 -5.34 -35.05
N LEU A 337 29.43 -4.94 -35.49
CA LEU A 337 29.27 -3.80 -36.38
C LEU A 337 29.42 -2.50 -35.58
N ARG A 338 30.40 -1.67 -35.98
CA ARG A 338 30.68 -0.36 -35.37
C ARG A 338 29.64 0.67 -35.85
N PRO A 339 29.17 1.61 -35.00
CA PRO A 339 28.18 2.61 -35.40
C PRO A 339 28.73 3.57 -36.47
N LYS A 340 27.94 3.85 -37.51
CA LYS A 340 28.20 4.97 -38.43
C LYS A 340 27.62 6.26 -37.85
N GLY A 341 28.39 7.35 -37.91
CA GLY A 341 28.02 8.66 -37.41
C GLY A 341 26.89 9.33 -38.18
N ARG A 342 26.14 10.19 -37.48
CA ARG A 342 24.99 10.99 -37.98
C ARG A 342 25.49 12.20 -38.79
N PRO A 343 24.91 12.52 -39.96
CA PRO A 343 25.11 13.82 -40.61
C PRO A 343 24.28 14.92 -39.94
N ALA A 344 24.86 16.12 -39.88
CA ALA A 344 24.30 17.32 -39.25
C ALA A 344 23.11 17.93 -40.02
N SER A 345 22.41 18.80 -39.29
CA SER A 345 21.24 19.61 -39.63
C SER A 345 21.43 20.59 -40.79
N ASP A 346 20.34 20.87 -41.50
CA ASP A 346 19.99 22.23 -41.97
C ASP A 346 18.45 22.37 -42.06
N GLU A 347 17.93 23.41 -41.40
CA GLU A 347 16.63 24.09 -41.59
C GLU A 347 16.92 25.39 -42.38
N PRO A 348 15.97 26.21 -42.91
CA PRO A 348 14.56 26.36 -42.48
C PRO A 348 13.52 26.62 -43.60
N GLY A 349 12.24 26.59 -43.24
CA GLY A 349 11.15 27.03 -44.12
C GLY A 349 9.84 27.36 -43.39
N THR A 350 9.59 28.65 -43.22
CA THR A 350 8.38 29.30 -42.68
C THR A 350 7.11 29.06 -43.51
N ALA A 351 5.94 28.94 -42.85
CA ALA A 351 4.69 29.55 -43.32
C ALA A 351 3.65 29.69 -42.20
N THR A 352 3.21 30.94 -42.05
CA THR A 352 2.15 31.49 -41.21
C THR A 352 0.78 31.28 -41.90
N LEU A 353 -0.32 31.17 -41.13
CA LEU A 353 -1.50 32.08 -41.17
C LEU A 353 -2.82 31.45 -40.62
N LEU A 354 -3.47 32.27 -39.76
CA LEU A 354 -4.92 32.57 -39.57
C LEU A 354 -5.86 31.45 -39.05
N ALA A 355 -6.48 31.56 -37.87
CA ALA A 355 -7.68 32.35 -37.50
C ALA A 355 -8.93 31.89 -38.30
N GLU A 356 -10.05 31.46 -37.72
CA GLU A 356 -10.99 32.25 -36.90
C GLU A 356 -11.89 31.37 -36.01
N ALA A 357 -12.51 32.03 -35.02
CA ALA A 357 -13.54 31.51 -34.14
C ALA A 357 -14.94 31.69 -34.75
N GLN A 358 -15.92 30.86 -34.35
CA GLN A 358 -17.15 31.35 -33.69
C GLN A 358 -18.10 30.22 -33.24
N THR A 359 -18.84 30.59 -32.21
CA THR A 359 -19.90 29.95 -31.43
C THR A 359 -21.10 29.50 -32.24
N ASN A 360 -21.80 28.44 -31.76
CA ASN A 360 -23.25 28.49 -31.49
C ASN A 360 -23.77 27.18 -30.83
N THR A 361 -24.53 27.37 -29.75
CA THR A 361 -25.60 26.51 -29.18
C THR A 361 -26.79 27.47 -28.98
N PRO A 362 -28.07 27.08 -28.83
CA PRO A 362 -28.57 25.81 -28.25
C PRO A 362 -29.86 25.24 -28.90
N THR A 363 -30.33 24.07 -28.44
CA THR A 363 -31.73 23.85 -27.99
C THR A 363 -31.88 22.48 -27.32
N ALA A 364 -32.78 22.44 -26.34
CA ALA A 364 -33.19 21.28 -25.55
C ALA A 364 -34.31 20.51 -26.24
N ASP A 365 -34.43 19.22 -25.96
CA ASP A 365 -35.75 18.60 -25.81
C ASP A 365 -35.73 17.38 -24.90
N ALA A 366 -36.82 17.25 -24.15
CA ALA A 366 -37.07 16.28 -23.10
C ALA A 366 -37.59 14.96 -23.67
N LEU A 367 -37.37 13.84 -22.97
CA LEU A 367 -38.29 12.70 -22.96
C LEU A 367 -38.13 11.87 -21.68
N THR A 368 -39.25 11.79 -20.99
CA THR A 368 -39.60 10.90 -19.88
C THR A 368 -39.72 9.46 -20.36
N THR A 369 -39.45 8.48 -19.48
CA THR A 369 -40.14 7.18 -19.48
C THR A 369 -39.91 6.44 -18.16
N GLU A 370 -40.99 5.80 -17.73
CA GLU A 370 -41.27 5.20 -16.42
C GLU A 370 -40.51 3.88 -16.15
N ALA A 371 -40.44 3.51 -14.87
CA ALA A 371 -40.00 2.20 -14.39
C ALA A 371 -41.02 1.64 -13.37
N PRO A 372 -41.34 0.34 -13.39
CA PRO A 372 -42.15 -0.29 -12.35
C PRO A 372 -41.34 -1.19 -11.38
N SER A 373 -41.89 -1.21 -10.16
CA SER A 373 -41.94 -2.20 -9.05
C SER A 373 -40.90 -3.33 -8.92
N ALA A 374 -40.46 -3.63 -7.68
CA ALA A 374 -41.18 -4.50 -6.73
C ALA A 374 -40.31 -4.80 -5.48
N ALA A 375 -40.97 -4.92 -4.33
CA ALA A 375 -40.40 -5.25 -3.03
C ALA A 375 -40.62 -6.73 -2.68
N SER A 376 -39.74 -7.31 -1.87
CA SER A 376 -40.06 -8.45 -1.01
C SER A 376 -39.26 -8.41 0.29
N ASP A 377 -39.98 -8.64 1.38
CA ASP A 377 -39.55 -8.74 2.76
C ASP A 377 -38.92 -10.10 3.07
N ASP A 378 -37.83 -10.12 3.85
CA ASP A 378 -37.57 -11.10 4.91
C ASP A 378 -36.23 -10.81 5.60
N ALA A 379 -36.25 -10.49 6.91
CA ALA A 379 -35.06 -10.33 7.73
C ALA A 379 -35.27 -10.89 9.16
N PRO A 380 -34.32 -11.66 9.72
CA PRO A 380 -34.44 -12.22 11.06
C PRO A 380 -34.03 -11.20 12.14
N LYS A 381 -34.74 -11.25 13.29
CA LYS A 381 -34.61 -10.34 14.43
C LYS A 381 -33.30 -10.60 15.22
N LEU A 382 -32.59 -9.51 15.57
CA LEU A 382 -31.35 -9.48 16.35
C LEU A 382 -31.63 -9.42 17.86
N ASP A 383 -30.83 -10.16 18.63
CA ASP A 383 -30.92 -10.32 20.07
C ASP A 383 -30.40 -9.09 20.84
N ARG A 384 -31.21 -8.58 21.77
CA ARG A 384 -31.03 -7.23 22.38
C ARG A 384 -29.93 -7.21 23.44
N ASP A 385 -29.67 -8.33 24.10
CA ASP A 385 -28.74 -8.40 25.22
C ASP A 385 -27.28 -8.30 24.77
N VAL A 386 -26.98 -8.79 23.56
CA VAL A 386 -25.65 -8.67 22.93
C VAL A 386 -25.35 -7.21 22.53
N LEU A 387 -26.39 -6.45 22.20
CA LEU A 387 -26.26 -5.04 21.86
C LEU A 387 -25.97 -4.20 23.11
N GLN A 388 -26.65 -4.50 24.22
CA GLN A 388 -26.47 -3.81 25.49
C GLN A 388 -25.04 -3.99 26.03
N ALA A 389 -24.52 -5.23 26.03
CA ALA A 389 -23.15 -5.52 26.46
C ALA A 389 -22.09 -4.80 25.62
N SER A 390 -22.35 -4.62 24.33
CA SER A 390 -21.45 -3.92 23.41
C SER A 390 -21.43 -2.40 23.63
N ILE A 391 -22.56 -1.83 24.07
CA ILE A 391 -22.67 -0.41 24.39
C ILE A 391 -21.95 -0.09 25.71
N THR A 392 -22.12 -0.93 26.72
CA THR A 392 -21.46 -0.75 28.03
C THR A 392 -19.94 -0.81 27.90
N ALA A 393 -19.41 -1.72 27.07
CA ALA A 393 -17.98 -1.81 26.80
C ALA A 393 -17.44 -0.57 26.04
N ALA A 394 -18.23 0.00 25.13
CA ALA A 394 -17.84 1.20 24.38
C ALA A 394 -17.82 2.48 25.24
N ILE A 395 -18.69 2.56 26.24
CA ILE A 395 -18.72 3.70 27.19
C ILE A 395 -17.51 3.64 28.13
N ALA A 396 -17.15 2.44 28.61
CA ALA A 396 -15.96 2.26 29.46
C ALA A 396 -14.64 2.64 28.73
N GLU A 397 -14.54 2.37 27.43
CA GLU A 397 -13.37 2.79 26.63
C GLU A 397 -13.32 4.31 26.40
N ALA A 398 -14.48 4.99 26.35
CA ALA A 398 -14.54 6.44 26.14
C ALA A 398 -14.12 7.24 27.38
N GLU A 399 -14.43 6.76 28.58
CA GLU A 399 -14.04 7.42 29.84
C GLU A 399 -12.53 7.37 30.09
N VAL A 400 -11.87 6.27 29.69
CA VAL A 400 -10.40 6.14 29.79
C VAL A 400 -9.68 7.12 28.86
N ILE A 401 -10.25 7.47 27.70
CA ILE A 401 -9.67 8.42 26.75
C ILE A 401 -9.79 9.87 27.26
N ALA A 402 -10.89 10.20 27.93
CA ALA A 402 -11.10 11.52 28.52
C ALA A 402 -10.10 11.78 29.66
N ALA A 403 -9.87 10.80 30.54
CA ALA A 403 -8.93 10.92 31.66
C ALA A 403 -7.46 11.12 31.22
N VAL A 404 -7.08 10.56 30.07
CA VAL A 404 -5.71 10.73 29.52
C VAL A 404 -5.54 12.08 28.81
N ALA A 405 -6.63 12.68 28.30
CA ALA A 405 -6.58 13.98 27.64
C ALA A 405 -6.42 15.14 28.64
N GLU A 406 -6.89 14.99 29.88
CA GLU A 406 -6.84 16.04 30.91
C GLU A 406 -5.45 16.17 31.56
N GLN A 407 -4.59 15.14 31.48
CA GLN A 407 -3.22 15.17 32.02
C GLN A 407 -2.17 15.80 31.09
N ALA A 408 -2.55 16.31 29.91
CA ALA A 408 -1.61 16.78 28.88
C ALA A 408 -1.74 18.27 28.49
N SER A 409 -2.08 19.16 29.44
CA SER A 409 -2.16 20.61 29.19
C SER A 409 -1.15 21.41 30.02
N THR A 410 0.08 21.56 29.52
CA THR A 410 0.97 22.65 29.95
C THR A 410 0.79 23.86 29.01
N PRO A 411 0.63 25.09 29.53
CA PRO A 411 0.38 26.26 28.70
C PRO A 411 1.64 26.71 27.93
N ILE A 412 1.48 26.93 26.63
CA ILE A 412 2.53 27.45 25.72
C ILE A 412 2.70 28.96 25.94
N ALA A 413 3.90 29.39 26.31
CA ALA A 413 4.27 30.80 26.44
C ALA A 413 4.37 31.50 25.06
N LYS A 414 3.88 32.73 24.97
CA LYS A 414 3.95 33.57 23.76
C LYS A 414 5.41 33.98 23.47
N PRO A 415 5.86 33.99 22.20
CA PRO A 415 7.25 34.33 21.86
C PRO A 415 7.51 35.84 22.01
N ARG A 416 8.67 36.19 22.59
CA ARG A 416 9.18 37.57 22.67
C ARG A 416 9.73 38.02 21.31
N PRO A 417 9.59 39.31 20.93
CA PRO A 417 10.20 39.83 19.71
C PRO A 417 11.74 39.87 19.83
N PHE A 418 12.40 39.49 18.74
CA PHE A 418 13.85 39.43 18.60
C PHE A 418 14.46 40.83 18.55
N VAL A 419 15.37 41.14 19.47
CA VAL A 419 16.14 42.39 19.53
C VAL A 419 17.59 42.06 19.20
N GLY A 420 17.90 41.97 17.91
CA GLY A 420 19.25 41.67 17.42
C GLY A 420 19.46 42.28 16.04
N LEU A 421 20.69 42.70 15.75
CA LEU A 421 21.09 43.36 14.51
C LEU A 421 20.70 42.51 13.28
N ARG A 422 20.08 43.17 12.30
CA ARG A 422 19.61 42.55 11.05
C ARG A 422 20.76 41.81 10.35
N PRO A 423 20.54 40.59 9.83
CA PRO A 423 21.54 39.93 9.00
C PRO A 423 21.68 40.66 7.66
N MET A 424 22.90 41.05 7.31
CA MET A 424 23.23 41.66 6.01
C MET A 424 23.04 40.64 4.87
N ALA A 425 22.64 41.15 3.71
CA ALA A 425 22.46 40.37 2.49
C ALA A 425 23.78 39.69 2.06
N ARG A 426 23.69 38.42 1.67
CA ARG A 426 24.80 37.60 1.16
C ARG A 426 25.35 38.21 -0.14
N PRO A 427 26.68 38.43 -0.27
CA PRO A 427 27.26 39.01 -1.48
C PRO A 427 27.11 38.08 -2.69
N ALA A 428 26.84 38.67 -3.86
CA ALA A 428 26.42 38.00 -5.09
C ALA A 428 27.56 37.39 -5.94
N ARG A 429 28.76 37.19 -5.39
CA ARG A 429 29.89 36.59 -6.12
C ARG A 429 30.61 35.56 -5.25
N LEU A 430 30.07 34.35 -5.23
CA LEU A 430 30.79 33.12 -4.91
C LEU A 430 30.32 32.06 -5.91
N ALA A 431 30.71 32.28 -7.16
CA ALA A 431 30.69 31.27 -8.20
C ALA A 431 32.13 31.18 -8.71
N GLU A 432 32.95 30.35 -8.09
CA GLU A 432 34.02 29.62 -8.78
C GLU A 432 34.61 28.52 -7.88
N ASN A 433 34.78 27.36 -8.51
CA ASN A 433 35.52 26.18 -8.09
C ASN A 433 35.05 25.39 -6.86
N GLN A 434 34.09 24.48 -7.09
CA GLN A 434 34.21 23.12 -6.57
C GLN A 434 33.79 22.11 -7.65
N THR A 435 34.79 21.54 -8.33
CA THR A 435 34.65 20.32 -9.13
C THR A 435 34.29 19.20 -8.17
N THR A 436 33.03 18.77 -8.16
CA THR A 436 32.61 17.56 -7.44
C THR A 436 33.22 16.34 -8.13
N ALA A 437 34.23 15.76 -7.51
CA ALA A 437 34.77 14.45 -7.87
C ALA A 437 33.67 13.38 -7.76
N GLU A 438 33.55 12.52 -8.78
CA GLU A 438 32.67 11.36 -8.77
C GLU A 438 33.08 10.38 -7.66
N PRO A 439 32.14 9.76 -6.93
CA PRO A 439 32.47 8.72 -5.96
C PRO A 439 32.91 7.45 -6.68
N GLU A 440 34.07 6.91 -6.30
CA GLU A 440 34.60 5.65 -6.83
C GLU A 440 33.63 4.47 -6.59
N PRO A 441 33.52 3.53 -7.55
CA PRO A 441 32.59 2.41 -7.45
C PRO A 441 33.00 1.44 -6.32
N VAL A 442 32.09 1.21 -5.38
CA VAL A 442 32.22 0.15 -4.37
C VAL A 442 32.09 -1.21 -5.05
N VAL A 443 33.22 -1.89 -5.22
CA VAL A 443 33.29 -3.27 -5.70
C VAL A 443 32.78 -4.20 -4.59
N VAL A 444 31.56 -4.70 -4.72
CA VAL A 444 31.06 -5.80 -3.87
C VAL A 444 31.60 -7.11 -4.44
N THR A 445 32.86 -7.41 -4.15
CA THR A 445 33.43 -8.75 -4.37
C THR A 445 32.70 -9.74 -3.46
N ARG A 446 31.91 -10.64 -4.04
CA ARG A 446 31.42 -11.82 -3.33
C ARG A 446 32.63 -12.69 -3.04
N LEU A 447 33.08 -12.74 -1.78
CA LEU A 447 34.17 -13.64 -1.37
C LEU A 447 33.76 -15.08 -1.67
N SER A 448 34.30 -15.63 -2.76
CA SER A 448 34.21 -17.05 -3.07
C SER A 448 35.26 -17.79 -2.26
N THR A 449 34.83 -18.73 -1.42
CA THR A 449 35.72 -19.58 -0.62
C THR A 449 36.31 -20.75 -1.43
N SER A 450 36.13 -20.75 -2.75
CA SER A 450 36.56 -21.82 -3.66
C SER A 450 38.00 -21.70 -4.18
N GLY A 451 38.74 -20.66 -3.77
CA GLY A 451 40.17 -20.49 -4.10
C GLY A 451 40.97 -20.36 -2.81
N GLY A 452 41.75 -21.39 -2.49
CA GLY A 452 42.45 -21.54 -1.22
C GLY A 452 43.42 -20.40 -0.89
N ARG A 453 43.45 -20.04 0.40
CA ARG A 453 44.42 -19.22 1.19
C ARG A 453 43.76 -18.37 2.29
N TYR A 454 42.45 -18.45 2.46
CA TYR A 454 41.77 -17.69 3.52
C TYR A 454 41.82 -18.40 4.87
N TRP A 455 42.19 -17.65 5.90
CA TRP A 455 42.09 -18.06 7.29
C TRP A 455 40.67 -17.85 7.80
N GLY A 456 40.38 -18.44 8.94
CA GLY A 456 39.15 -18.26 9.66
C GLY A 456 39.33 -18.34 11.16
N ILE A 457 38.23 -18.20 11.87
CA ILE A 457 38.15 -18.47 13.31
C ILE A 457 36.97 -19.40 13.60
N ASN A 458 37.13 -20.27 14.57
CA ASN A 458 36.09 -21.08 15.18
C ASN A 458 35.73 -20.46 16.54
N VAL A 459 34.45 -20.22 16.78
CA VAL A 459 33.97 -19.59 18.02
C VAL A 459 33.29 -20.57 18.97
N GLY A 460 33.36 -21.87 18.68
CA GLY A 460 32.85 -22.94 19.52
C GLY A 460 32.06 -24.00 18.75
N ARG A 461 31.85 -25.13 19.45
CA ARG A 461 31.03 -26.26 19.00
C ARG A 461 29.73 -26.31 19.81
N TYR A 462 28.62 -26.55 19.11
CA TYR A 462 27.29 -26.56 19.71
C TYR A 462 26.51 -27.83 19.38
N GLY A 463 25.58 -28.22 20.26
CA GLY A 463 24.75 -29.42 20.10
C GLY A 463 23.71 -29.32 18.99
N SER A 464 23.39 -28.10 18.54
CA SER A 464 22.46 -27.87 17.43
C SER A 464 22.96 -26.80 16.47
N ARG A 465 22.57 -26.94 15.19
CA ARG A 465 22.81 -25.92 14.16
C ARG A 465 22.27 -24.55 14.56
N TYR A 466 21.09 -24.51 15.18
CA TYR A 466 20.46 -23.26 15.62
C TYR A 466 21.28 -22.53 16.68
N GLN A 467 21.85 -23.24 17.65
CA GLN A 467 22.73 -22.64 18.66
C GLN A 467 24.00 -22.06 18.01
N ALA A 468 24.61 -22.80 17.08
CA ALA A 468 25.78 -22.32 16.33
C ALA A 468 25.47 -21.05 15.51
N GLU A 469 24.35 -21.01 14.79
CA GLU A 469 23.92 -19.82 14.02
C GLU A 469 23.63 -18.61 14.94
N LYS A 470 22.98 -18.84 16.08
CA LYS A 470 22.70 -17.80 17.08
C LYS A 470 23.99 -17.20 17.66
N VAL A 471 24.99 -18.03 17.95
CA VAL A 471 26.29 -17.56 18.43
C VAL A 471 27.01 -16.77 17.35
N LEU A 472 27.04 -17.24 16.10
CA LEU A 472 27.65 -16.48 14.99
C LEU A 472 27.02 -15.11 14.82
N LEU A 473 25.70 -14.98 14.96
CA LEU A 473 25.00 -13.70 14.90
C LEU A 473 25.38 -12.79 16.09
N ARG A 474 25.40 -13.34 17.32
CA ARG A 474 25.74 -12.58 18.53
C ARG A 474 27.19 -12.09 18.48
N THR A 475 28.12 -12.95 18.09
CA THR A 475 29.55 -12.63 18.00
C THR A 475 29.85 -11.62 16.90
N ALA A 476 29.19 -11.73 15.73
CA ALA A 476 29.32 -10.76 14.65
C ALA A 476 28.87 -9.35 15.07
N LEU A 477 27.82 -9.25 15.91
CA LEU A 477 27.33 -7.98 16.44
C LEU A 477 28.23 -7.42 17.54
N ALA A 478 28.88 -8.28 18.33
CA ALA A 478 29.78 -7.87 19.40
C ALA A 478 31.14 -7.37 18.88
N GLU A 479 31.62 -7.92 17.75
CA GLU A 479 32.95 -7.63 17.17
C GLU A 479 32.87 -7.26 15.69
N MET A 480 32.01 -6.29 15.36
CA MET A 480 31.83 -5.79 13.99
C MET A 480 33.15 -5.32 13.37
N ALA A 481 34.03 -4.68 14.14
CA ALA A 481 35.27 -4.09 13.63
C ALA A 481 36.28 -5.10 13.04
N THR A 482 36.23 -6.38 13.45
CA THR A 482 37.15 -7.42 12.95
C THR A 482 36.47 -8.50 12.11
N LEU A 483 35.16 -8.66 12.29
CA LEU A 483 34.39 -9.72 11.62
C LEU A 483 33.55 -9.20 10.45
N ASP A 484 33.53 -7.88 10.19
CA ASP A 484 32.85 -7.34 9.01
C ASP A 484 33.51 -7.84 7.71
N GLY A 485 32.68 -8.26 6.76
CA GLY A 485 33.14 -8.92 5.52
C GLY A 485 33.49 -10.42 5.63
N SER A 486 33.54 -11.01 6.84
CA SER A 486 33.80 -12.46 6.99
C SER A 486 32.55 -13.31 6.74
N LEU A 487 32.76 -14.50 6.16
CA LEU A 487 31.70 -15.47 5.85
C LEU A 487 31.36 -16.32 7.08
N ARG A 488 30.12 -16.22 7.55
CA ARG A 488 29.57 -17.07 8.62
C ARG A 488 29.21 -18.44 8.05
N LYS A 489 29.82 -19.52 8.57
CA LYS A 489 29.58 -20.90 8.14
C LYS A 489 29.44 -21.82 9.33
N VAL A 490 28.36 -22.61 9.35
CA VAL A 490 28.20 -23.72 10.30
C VAL A 490 28.59 -25.02 9.62
N VAL A 491 29.51 -25.78 10.23
CA VAL A 491 29.99 -27.07 9.72
C VAL A 491 29.52 -28.17 10.67
N ARG A 492 28.89 -29.21 10.14
CA ARG A 492 28.48 -30.38 10.93
C ARG A 492 29.67 -31.32 11.07
N THR A 493 30.02 -31.68 12.30
CA THR A 493 31.03 -32.69 12.63
C THR A 493 30.39 -33.83 13.42
N PRO A 494 31.04 -35.00 13.55
CA PRO A 494 30.51 -36.10 14.35
C PRO A 494 30.25 -35.75 15.81
N ARG A 495 30.95 -34.72 16.32
CA ARG A 495 30.87 -34.26 17.72
C ARG A 495 29.91 -33.06 17.91
N GLY A 496 29.32 -32.50 16.85
CA GLY A 496 28.40 -31.35 16.95
C GLY A 496 28.41 -30.41 15.73
N PHE A 497 28.08 -29.14 15.97
CA PHE A 497 28.04 -28.09 14.95
C PHE A 497 29.05 -26.99 15.27
N ASP A 498 30.05 -26.85 14.41
CA ASP A 498 31.14 -25.88 14.56
C ASP A 498 30.75 -24.53 13.94
N ALA A 499 30.87 -23.47 14.74
CA ALA A 499 30.57 -22.10 14.34
C ALA A 499 31.82 -21.40 13.83
N ASN A 500 31.90 -21.12 12.52
CA ASN A 500 33.09 -20.56 11.89
C ASN A 500 32.82 -19.21 11.21
N PHE A 501 33.81 -18.31 11.29
CA PHE A 501 33.96 -17.16 10.39
C PHE A 501 35.13 -17.43 9.45
N LEU A 502 34.91 -17.34 8.14
CA LEU A 502 35.90 -17.65 7.10
C LEU A 502 36.13 -16.45 6.20
N GLY A 503 37.18 -16.49 5.38
CA GLY A 503 37.42 -15.44 4.38
C GLY A 503 38.25 -14.27 4.92
N MET A 504 39.08 -14.49 5.93
CA MET A 504 39.93 -13.47 6.55
C MET A 504 41.42 -13.78 6.35
N THR A 505 42.28 -12.77 6.53
CA THR A 505 43.74 -12.95 6.54
C THR A 505 44.21 -13.60 7.84
N LYS A 506 45.42 -14.17 7.87
CA LYS A 506 46.01 -14.73 9.10
C LYS A 506 46.05 -13.72 10.24
N GLU A 507 46.44 -12.48 9.90
CA GLU A 507 46.55 -11.37 10.86
C GLU A 507 45.18 -10.95 11.40
N SER A 508 44.15 -10.88 10.55
CA SER A 508 42.79 -10.54 10.97
C SER A 508 42.15 -11.65 11.80
N ALA A 509 42.41 -12.93 11.47
CA ALA A 509 41.99 -14.05 12.32
C ALA A 509 42.63 -14.00 13.71
N ALA A 510 43.94 -13.74 13.79
CA ALA A 510 44.64 -13.61 15.06
C ALA A 510 44.15 -12.41 15.88
N LEU A 511 43.91 -11.26 15.23
CA LEU A 511 43.38 -10.08 15.89
C LEU A 511 41.95 -10.31 16.39
N ALA A 512 41.10 -10.96 15.59
CA ALA A 512 39.74 -11.29 15.97
C ALA A 512 39.70 -12.21 17.20
N CYS A 513 40.52 -13.27 17.22
CA CYS A 513 40.59 -14.13 18.40
C CYS A 513 41.10 -13.39 19.65
N ARG A 514 42.13 -12.55 19.54
CA ARG A 514 42.60 -11.74 20.69
C ARG A 514 41.48 -10.86 21.27
N ARG A 515 40.69 -10.20 20.41
CA ARG A 515 39.57 -9.35 20.84
C ARG A 515 38.43 -10.15 21.44
N LEU A 516 38.12 -11.33 20.89
CA LEU A 516 37.09 -12.22 21.41
C LEU A 516 37.49 -12.83 22.76
N SER A 517 38.74 -13.23 22.92
CA SER A 517 39.26 -13.73 24.20
C SER A 517 39.23 -12.65 25.29
N ALA A 518 39.53 -11.39 24.96
CA ALA A 518 39.38 -10.26 25.89
C ALA A 518 37.94 -10.04 26.38
N ARG A 519 36.95 -10.62 25.68
CA ARG A 519 35.53 -10.59 26.04
C ARG A 519 35.00 -11.92 26.58
N ASN A 520 35.89 -12.82 26.99
CA ASN A 520 35.57 -14.17 27.46
C ASN A 520 34.78 -15.00 26.43
N ILE A 521 35.03 -14.81 25.14
CA ILE A 521 34.48 -15.64 24.06
C ILE A 521 35.57 -16.59 23.58
N THR A 522 35.25 -17.89 23.53
CA THR A 522 36.13 -18.94 23.00
C THR A 522 36.42 -18.67 21.52
N CYS A 523 37.69 -18.68 21.14
CA CYS A 523 38.12 -18.46 19.76
C CYS A 523 39.37 -19.27 19.44
N GLU A 524 39.32 -20.04 18.36
CA GLU A 524 40.45 -20.78 17.80
C GLU A 524 40.67 -20.36 16.34
N THR A 525 41.91 -20.17 15.93
CA THR A 525 42.24 -19.83 14.54
C THR A 525 42.17 -21.08 13.67
N VAL A 526 41.49 -20.98 12.53
CA VAL A 526 41.38 -22.06 11.54
C VAL A 526 42.25 -21.70 10.33
N GLY A 527 43.21 -22.57 10.03
CA GLY A 527 44.09 -22.41 8.87
C GLY A 527 43.33 -22.54 7.54
N PRO A 528 43.91 -22.07 6.42
CA PRO A 528 43.34 -22.26 5.10
C PRO A 528 43.24 -23.76 4.79
N SER A 529 42.03 -24.22 4.51
CA SER A 529 41.71 -25.56 4.01
C SER A 529 41.97 -25.69 2.52
#